data_AF-A0A1J3DTG4-F1
#
_entry.id   AF-A0A1J3DTG4-F1
#
_cell.length_a   1.000
_cell.length_b   1.000
_cell.length_c   1.000
_cell.angle_alpha   90.00
_cell.angle_beta   90.00
_cell.angle_gamma   90.00
#
_symmetry.space_group_name_H-M   'P 1'
#
loop_
_entity.id
_entity.type
_entity.pdbx_description
1 polymer ?
#
loop_
_entity_poly.entity_id
_entity_poly.type
_entity_poly.pdbx_seq_one_letter_code
_entity_poly.pdbx_strand_id
1 'polypeptide(L)'
;KKKKKKKKNHREVAAKYNYLSHPRFEQTGLRSEKMSTFSGDETAPFFGFLGAAAALVFSCMGAAYGTAKSGVGVASMGVMRPELVMKSIVPVVMAGVLGIYGLIIAVIISTGINPKAKSYYLFDGYAHLSSGLACGLAGLSAGM
;
A
#
# COMPACT_ATOMS: atom_id res chain seq x y z
N LYS A 1 -16.81 46.50 -23.49
CA LYS A 1 -15.65 45.57 -23.63
C LYS A 1 -14.76 45.45 -22.35
N LYS A 2 -15.28 45.55 -21.12
CA LYS A 2 -14.46 45.53 -19.88
C LYS A 2 -14.90 44.54 -18.78
N LYS A 3 -15.78 43.58 -19.06
CA LYS A 3 -16.24 42.56 -18.08
C LYS A 3 -15.59 41.16 -18.24
N LYS A 4 -14.67 40.96 -19.19
CA LYS A 4 -14.03 39.64 -19.44
C LYS A 4 -12.64 39.45 -18.81
N LYS A 5 -11.97 40.49 -18.31
CA LYS A 5 -10.57 40.37 -17.81
C LYS A 5 -10.42 40.11 -16.30
N LYS A 6 -11.42 40.41 -15.47
CA LYS A 6 -11.33 40.22 -14.00
C LYS A 6 -11.69 38.81 -13.51
N LYS A 7 -12.18 37.93 -14.41
CA LYS A 7 -12.58 36.54 -14.09
C LYS A 7 -11.46 35.49 -14.27
N LYS A 8 -10.29 35.87 -14.81
CA LYS A 8 -9.16 34.95 -14.97
C LYS A 8 -8.39 34.70 -13.67
N ASN A 9 -8.18 35.73 -12.85
CA ASN A 9 -7.39 35.56 -11.61
C ASN A 9 -8.09 34.78 -10.49
N HIS A 10 -9.42 34.72 -10.43
CA HIS A 10 -10.11 33.96 -9.38
C HIS A 10 -10.23 32.46 -9.65
N ARG A 11 -9.92 31.99 -10.87
CA ARG A 11 -9.90 30.55 -11.19
C ARG A 11 -8.53 29.91 -10.96
N GLU A 12 -7.44 30.66 -11.11
CA GLU A 12 -6.10 30.16 -10.76
C GLU A 12 -5.88 30.08 -9.24
N VAL A 13 -6.48 30.99 -8.46
CA VAL A 13 -6.36 30.96 -6.99
C VAL A 13 -7.08 29.75 -6.38
N ALA A 14 -8.18 29.29 -6.96
CA ALA A 14 -8.88 28.07 -6.50
C ALA A 14 -8.09 26.79 -6.80
N ALA A 15 -7.31 26.75 -7.88
CA ALA A 15 -6.45 25.60 -8.20
C ALA A 15 -5.26 25.48 -7.23
N LYS A 16 -4.77 26.62 -6.70
CA LYS A 16 -3.65 26.63 -5.76
C LYS A 16 -4.03 26.23 -4.33
N TYR A 17 -5.30 26.41 -3.93
CA TYR A 17 -5.81 26.04 -2.61
C TYR A 17 -6.20 24.56 -2.46
N ASN A 18 -6.32 23.82 -3.56
CA ASN A 18 -6.61 22.38 -3.54
C ASN A 18 -5.34 21.50 -3.54
N TYR A 19 -4.19 22.09 -3.29
CA TYR A 19 -2.92 21.39 -3.04
C TYR A 19 -2.44 21.55 -1.58
N LEU A 20 -3.16 22.29 -0.75
CA LEU A 20 -2.76 22.63 0.63
C LEU A 20 -3.67 22.09 1.74
N SER A 21 -4.63 21.21 1.42
CA SER A 21 -5.53 20.61 2.42
C SER A 21 -5.09 19.20 2.80
N HIS A 22 -4.08 19.17 3.65
CA HIS A 22 -3.74 18.13 4.62
C HIS A 22 -3.39 16.69 4.17
N PRO A 23 -2.12 16.26 4.41
CA PRO A 23 -1.82 14.88 4.75
C PRO A 23 -2.37 14.59 6.15
N ARG A 24 -3.48 13.84 6.23
CA ARG A 24 -3.93 13.29 7.50
C ARG A 24 -4.48 11.89 7.27
N PHE A 25 -3.61 10.94 7.61
CA PHE A 25 -3.89 9.61 8.12
C PHE A 25 -5.29 9.50 8.73
N GLU A 26 -6.30 9.19 7.92
CA GLU A 26 -7.67 8.89 8.39
C GLU A 26 -8.01 7.44 8.03
N GLN A 27 -7.33 6.54 8.72
CA GLN A 27 -7.88 5.23 9.06
C GLN A 27 -9.03 5.46 10.04
N THR A 28 -10.27 5.40 9.58
CA THR A 28 -11.40 4.93 10.41
C THR A 28 -12.58 4.62 9.50
N GLY A 29 -13.13 3.42 9.64
CA GLY A 29 -14.47 3.11 9.15
C GLY A 29 -14.50 2.05 8.05
N LEU A 30 -14.79 0.84 8.49
CA LEU A 30 -15.50 -0.20 7.75
C LEU A 30 -16.67 0.42 6.98
N ARG A 31 -16.49 0.80 5.72
CA ARG A 31 -17.60 1.29 4.89
C ARG A 31 -17.54 0.72 3.50
N SER A 32 -18.33 -0.34 3.36
CA SER A 32 -19.21 -0.59 2.22
C SER A 32 -18.47 -0.74 0.90
N GLU A 33 -18.41 -1.99 0.47
CA GLU A 33 -18.44 -2.43 -0.92
C GLU A 33 -19.32 -1.49 -1.76
N LYS A 34 -18.74 -0.39 -2.24
CA LYS A 34 -19.36 0.45 -3.25
C LYS A 34 -18.81 -0.07 -4.55
N MET A 35 -19.61 -0.91 -5.20
CA MET A 35 -19.57 -1.13 -6.64
C MET A 35 -19.35 0.22 -7.31
N SER A 36 -18.10 0.48 -7.66
CA SER A 36 -17.67 1.69 -8.31
C SER A 36 -18.01 1.51 -9.78
N THR A 37 -19.01 2.23 -10.25
CA THR A 37 -19.27 2.42 -11.68
C THR A 37 -18.00 3.01 -12.30
N PHE A 38 -17.17 2.13 -12.85
CA PHE A 38 -15.87 2.46 -13.39
C PHE A 38 -16.08 3.08 -14.77
N SER A 39 -15.78 4.37 -14.92
CA SER A 39 -15.97 5.08 -16.20
C SER A 39 -14.76 4.91 -17.14
N GLY A 40 -14.26 3.68 -17.28
CA GLY A 40 -13.10 3.31 -18.10
C GLY A 40 -13.13 1.83 -18.47
N ASP A 41 -12.08 1.35 -19.14
CA ASP A 41 -11.95 -0.05 -19.55
C ASP A 41 -12.18 -0.98 -18.35
N GLU A 42 -13.20 -1.84 -18.41
CA GLU A 42 -13.75 -2.57 -17.27
C GLU A 42 -12.72 -3.52 -16.64
N THR A 43 -11.71 -3.93 -17.41
CA THR A 43 -10.62 -4.81 -16.99
C THR A 43 -9.43 -4.08 -16.35
N ALA A 44 -9.29 -2.77 -16.53
CA ALA A 44 -8.18 -2.00 -15.96
C ALA A 44 -8.11 -2.03 -14.40
N PRO A 45 -9.22 -1.90 -13.63
CA PRO A 45 -9.16 -1.97 -12.16
C PRO A 45 -8.82 -3.35 -11.63
N PHE A 46 -9.16 -4.42 -12.36
CA PHE A 46 -8.87 -5.80 -11.95
C PHE A 46 -7.37 -6.01 -11.76
N PHE A 47 -6.55 -5.55 -12.70
CA PHE A 47 -5.08 -5.64 -12.59
C PHE A 47 -4.51 -4.80 -11.44
N GLY A 48 -5.12 -3.65 -11.14
CA GLY A 48 -4.73 -2.81 -10.00
C GLY A 48 -4.97 -3.51 -8.66
N PHE A 49 -6.17 -4.07 -8.44
CA PHE A 49 -6.48 -4.82 -7.22
C PHE A 49 -5.70 -6.13 -7.12
N LEU A 50 -5.44 -6.80 -8.24
CA LEU A 50 -4.56 -7.97 -8.29
C LEU A 50 -3.13 -7.62 -7.84
N GLY A 51 -2.61 -6.46 -8.26
CA GLY A 51 -1.33 -5.93 -7.79
C GLY A 51 -1.30 -5.67 -6.28
N ALA A 52 -2.35 -5.05 -5.74
CA ALA A 52 -2.49 -4.84 -4.29
C ALA A 52 -2.55 -6.16 -3.50
N ALA A 53 -3.31 -7.14 -3.99
CA ALA A 53 -3.41 -8.45 -3.38
C ALA A 53 -2.06 -9.18 -3.42
N ALA A 54 -1.37 -9.18 -4.56
CA ALA A 54 -0.07 -9.82 -4.71
C ALA A 54 1.00 -9.19 -3.81
N ALA A 55 1.03 -7.86 -3.70
CA ALA A 55 1.96 -7.15 -2.80
C ALA A 55 1.80 -7.60 -1.35
N LEU A 56 0.55 -7.68 -0.88
CA LEU A 56 0.21 -8.10 0.48
C LEU A 56 0.55 -9.57 0.74
N VAL A 57 0.07 -10.47 -0.11
CA VAL A 57 0.21 -11.92 0.12
C VAL A 57 1.67 -12.34 0.12
N PHE A 58 2.46 -11.89 -0.85
CA PHE A 58 3.87 -12.27 -0.93
C PHE A 58 4.70 -11.65 0.21
N SER A 59 4.44 -10.40 0.59
CA SER A 59 5.16 -9.78 1.71
C SER A 59 4.80 -10.40 3.06
N CYS A 60 3.51 -10.70 3.29
CA CYS A 60 3.06 -11.39 4.50
C CYS A 60 3.62 -12.81 4.58
N MET A 61 3.74 -13.51 3.45
CA MET A 61 4.35 -14.83 3.42
C MET A 61 5.84 -14.77 3.80
N GLY A 62 6.59 -13.79 3.29
CA GLY A 62 7.99 -13.55 3.71
C GLY A 62 8.11 -13.25 5.20
N ALA A 63 7.27 -12.34 5.72
CA ALA A 63 7.24 -11.99 7.14
C ALA A 63 6.91 -13.20 8.03
N ALA A 64 5.95 -14.04 7.61
CA ALA A 64 5.56 -15.24 8.33
C ALA A 64 6.68 -16.28 8.35
N TYR A 65 7.35 -16.51 7.22
CA TYR A 65 8.49 -17.44 7.13
C TYR A 65 9.68 -16.98 7.97
N GLY A 66 10.05 -15.71 7.90
CA GLY A 66 11.13 -15.13 8.70
C GLY A 66 10.84 -15.22 10.19
N THR A 67 9.59 -14.97 10.59
CA THR A 67 9.12 -15.11 11.98
C THR A 67 9.12 -16.57 12.43
N ALA A 68 8.71 -17.51 11.58
CA ALA A 68 8.71 -18.93 11.93
C ALA A 68 10.13 -19.46 12.18
N LYS A 69 11.08 -19.17 11.28
CA LYS A 69 12.49 -19.59 11.41
C LYS A 69 13.18 -18.96 12.63
N SER A 70 13.02 -17.65 12.81
CA SER A 70 13.61 -16.96 13.96
C SER A 70 12.94 -17.33 15.29
N GLY A 71 11.63 -17.55 15.30
CA GLY A 71 10.85 -17.96 16.47
C GLY A 71 11.28 -19.31 17.04
N VAL A 72 11.60 -20.30 16.20
CA VAL A 72 12.13 -21.60 16.67
C VAL A 72 13.49 -21.41 17.38
N GLY A 73 14.35 -20.53 16.85
CA GLY A 73 15.64 -20.20 17.49
C GLY A 73 15.48 -19.49 18.83
N VAL A 74 14.53 -18.55 18.93
CA VAL A 74 14.21 -17.85 20.18
C VAL A 74 13.65 -18.81 21.23
N ALA A 75 12.76 -19.72 20.86
CA ALA A 75 12.21 -20.73 21.78
C ALA A 75 13.31 -21.65 22.33
N SER A 76 14.25 -22.08 21.49
CA SER A 76 15.39 -22.90 21.92
C SER A 76 16.38 -22.12 22.78
N MET A 77 16.61 -20.84 22.53
CA MET A 77 17.44 -20.00 23.40
C MET A 77 16.76 -19.69 24.73
N GLY A 78 15.43 -19.58 24.76
CA GLY A 78 14.65 -19.32 25.98
C GLY A 78 14.81 -20.39 27.05
N VAL A 79 15.01 -21.66 26.65
CA VAL A 79 15.24 -22.76 27.60
C VAL A 79 16.71 -22.93 28.00
N MET A 80 17.66 -22.53 27.15
CA MET A 80 19.10 -22.68 27.41
C MET A 80 19.70 -21.49 28.16
N ARG A 81 19.36 -20.26 27.76
CA ARG A 81 19.92 -19.00 28.31
C ARG A 81 18.88 -17.87 28.25
N PRO A 82 17.97 -17.77 29.24
CA PRO A 82 16.86 -16.82 29.22
C PRO A 82 17.29 -15.34 29.22
N GLU A 83 18.48 -15.02 29.75
CA GLU A 83 19.01 -13.64 29.76
C GLU A 83 19.30 -13.07 28.36
N LEU A 84 19.47 -13.92 27.35
CA LEU A 84 19.76 -13.51 25.99
C LEU A 84 18.50 -13.36 25.12
N VAL A 85 17.32 -13.76 25.62
CA VAL A 85 16.06 -13.79 24.87
C VAL A 85 15.67 -12.40 24.37
N MET A 86 15.80 -11.37 25.20
CA MET A 86 15.42 -10.00 24.83
C MET A 86 16.23 -9.45 23.66
N LYS A 87 17.49 -9.89 23.46
CA LYS A 87 18.29 -9.50 22.29
C LYS A 87 17.94 -10.32 21.06
N SER A 88 17.53 -11.58 21.26
CA SER A 88 17.20 -12.51 20.17
C SER A 88 15.85 -12.23 19.48
N ILE A 89 15.03 -11.30 19.98
CA ILE A 89 13.73 -10.94 19.38
C ILE A 89 13.85 -9.93 18.23
N VAL A 90 14.98 -9.23 18.11
CA VAL A 90 15.22 -8.21 17.07
C VAL A 90 15.00 -8.76 15.64
N PRO A 91 15.43 -9.99 15.28
CA PRO A 91 15.15 -10.59 13.97
C PRO A 91 13.65 -10.82 13.71
N VAL A 92 12.88 -11.19 14.74
CA VAL A 92 11.43 -11.39 14.63
C VAL A 92 10.74 -10.08 14.28
N VAL A 93 11.13 -8.99 14.94
CA VAL A 93 10.59 -7.66 14.66
C VAL A 93 10.98 -7.19 13.26
N MET A 94 12.22 -7.45 12.82
CA MET A 94 12.67 -7.08 11.47
C MET A 94 11.88 -7.81 10.38
N ALA A 95 11.54 -9.09 10.58
CA ALA A 95 10.65 -9.83 9.69
C ALA A 95 9.23 -9.23 9.68
N GLY A 96 8.73 -8.74 10.83
CA GLY A 96 7.42 -8.11 10.94
C GLY A 96 7.25 -6.82 10.14
N VAL A 97 8.30 -5.99 10.03
CA VAL A 97 8.23 -4.72 9.28
C VAL A 97 7.99 -4.96 7.78
N LEU A 98 8.48 -6.08 7.23
CA LEU A 98 8.23 -6.47 5.83
C LEU A 98 6.73 -6.60 5.53
N GLY A 99 5.93 -7.11 6.46
CA GLY A 99 4.47 -7.19 6.31
C GLY A 99 3.81 -5.81 6.24
N ILE A 100 4.30 -4.84 7.01
CA ILE A 100 3.78 -3.47 7.02
C ILE A 100 4.09 -2.77 5.69
N TYR A 101 5.26 -3.01 5.09
CA TYR A 101 5.58 -2.46 3.77
C TYR A 101 4.59 -2.93 2.70
N GLY A 102 4.26 -4.23 2.66
CA GLY A 102 3.26 -4.77 1.73
C GLY A 102 1.86 -4.16 1.95
N LEU A 103 1.47 -3.94 3.20
CA LEU A 103 0.19 -3.32 3.55
C LEU A 103 0.10 -1.86 3.10
N ILE A 104 1.16 -1.07 3.31
CA ILE A 104 1.19 0.33 2.88
C ILE A 104 1.02 0.41 1.36
N ILE A 105 1.72 -0.44 0.59
CA ILE A 105 1.62 -0.46 -0.87
C ILE A 105 0.20 -0.82 -1.34
N ALA A 106 -0.43 -1.82 -0.75
CA ALA A 106 -1.81 -2.18 -1.11
C ALA A 106 -2.81 -1.06 -0.82
N VAL A 107 -2.66 -0.34 0.30
CA VAL A 107 -3.50 0.83 0.62
C VAL A 107 -3.27 1.97 -0.37
N ILE A 108 -2.02 2.24 -0.74
CA ILE A 108 -1.70 3.27 -1.76
C ILE A 108 -2.35 2.91 -3.10
N ILE A 109 -2.24 1.67 -3.55
CA ILE A 109 -2.87 1.20 -4.80
C ILE A 109 -4.39 1.36 -4.72
N SER A 110 -5.02 0.94 -3.62
CA SER A 110 -6.47 1.04 -3.42
C SER A 110 -6.96 2.49 -3.40
N THR A 111 -6.18 3.42 -2.84
CA THR A 111 -6.53 4.85 -2.83
C THR A 111 -6.22 5.54 -4.16
N GLY A 112 -5.32 4.97 -4.97
CA GLY A 112 -5.00 5.45 -6.31
C GLY A 112 -6.08 5.14 -7.35
N ILE A 113 -6.81 4.04 -7.17
CA ILE A 113 -7.92 3.63 -8.04
C ILE A 113 -9.16 4.50 -7.74
N ASN A 114 -9.26 5.66 -8.39
CA ASN A 114 -10.35 6.61 -8.19
C ASN A 114 -11.40 6.53 -9.32
N PRO A 115 -12.59 5.95 -9.07
CA PRO A 115 -13.60 5.73 -10.11
C PRO A 115 -14.35 6.99 -10.58
N LYS A 116 -14.15 8.14 -9.91
CA LYS A 116 -14.91 9.38 -10.14
C LYS A 116 -14.11 10.54 -10.75
N ALA A 117 -12.77 10.46 -10.75
CA ALA A 117 -11.92 11.63 -11.01
C ALA A 117 -10.90 11.45 -12.15
N LYS A 118 -10.53 10.22 -12.50
CA LYS A 118 -9.58 9.91 -13.59
C LYS A 118 -10.10 8.73 -14.41
N SER A 119 -10.06 8.85 -15.74
CA SER A 119 -10.18 7.69 -16.63
C SER A 119 -8.98 6.79 -16.39
N TYR A 120 -9.23 5.60 -15.86
CA TYR A 120 -8.21 4.62 -15.55
C TYR A 120 -7.89 3.84 -16.83
N TYR A 121 -6.66 3.97 -17.32
CA TYR A 121 -6.20 3.25 -18.51
C TYR A 121 -5.58 1.90 -18.13
N LEU A 122 -5.60 0.95 -19.07
CA LEU A 122 -4.91 -0.34 -18.95
C LEU A 122 -3.42 -0.20 -18.54
N PHE A 123 -2.76 0.86 -19.00
CA PHE A 123 -1.37 1.16 -18.64
C PHE A 123 -1.19 1.39 -17.13
N ASP A 124 -2.08 2.16 -16.50
CA ASP A 124 -2.04 2.39 -15.04
C ASP A 124 -2.33 1.10 -14.27
N GLY A 125 -3.23 0.26 -14.79
CA GLY A 125 -3.52 -1.07 -14.23
C GLY A 125 -2.29 -1.99 -14.23
N TYR A 126 -1.56 -2.08 -15.34
CA TYR A 126 -0.31 -2.85 -15.41
C TYR A 126 0.81 -2.24 -14.56
N ALA A 127 0.88 -0.91 -14.47
CA ALA A 127 1.83 -0.24 -13.58
C ALA A 127 1.58 -0.62 -12.11
N HIS A 128 0.32 -0.64 -11.66
CA HIS A 128 -0.06 -1.06 -10.31
C HIS A 128 0.17 -2.57 -10.06
N LEU A 129 -0.04 -3.42 -11.09
CA LEU A 129 0.28 -4.84 -11.01
C LEU A 129 1.80 -5.07 -10.83
N SER A 130 2.60 -4.44 -11.68
CA SER A 130 4.06 -4.61 -11.67
C SER A 130 4.70 -4.05 -10.40
N SER A 131 4.23 -2.92 -9.89
CA SER A 131 4.72 -2.36 -8.63
C SER A 131 4.39 -3.24 -7.43
N GLY A 132 3.19 -3.83 -7.40
CA GLY A 132 2.78 -4.77 -6.37
C GLY A 132 3.59 -6.07 -6.39
N LEU A 133 3.80 -6.66 -7.57
CA LEU A 133 4.60 -7.87 -7.72
C LEU A 133 6.09 -7.65 -7.41
N ALA A 134 6.69 -6.55 -7.89
CA ALA A 134 8.09 -6.26 -7.64
C ALA A 134 8.37 -6.10 -6.13
N CYS A 135 7.54 -5.34 -5.42
CA CYS A 135 7.68 -5.16 -3.98
C CYS A 135 7.34 -6.43 -3.19
N GLY A 136 6.26 -7.13 -3.56
CA GLY A 136 5.85 -8.37 -2.88
C GLY A 136 6.88 -9.48 -2.97
N LEU A 137 7.44 -9.73 -4.16
CA LEU A 137 8.48 -10.75 -4.36
C LEU A 137 9.80 -10.36 -3.68
N ALA A 138 10.15 -9.07 -3.68
CA ALA A 138 11.30 -8.59 -2.92
C ALA A 138 11.10 -8.81 -1.40
N GLY A 139 9.90 -8.53 -0.87
CA GLY A 139 9.54 -8.78 0.52
C GLY A 139 9.57 -10.27 0.89
N LEU A 140 9.13 -11.15 -0.02
CA LEU A 140 9.26 -12.60 0.13
C LEU A 140 10.75 -13.01 0.24
N SER A 141 11.59 -12.53 -0.68
CA SER A 141 13.01 -12.85 -0.71
C SER A 141 13.79 -12.30 0.51
N ALA A 142 13.32 -11.19 1.09
CA ALA A 142 13.92 -10.61 2.29
C ALA A 142 13.53 -11.35 3.58
N GLY A 143 12.36 -12.00 3.59
CA GLY A 143 11.86 -12.75 4.74
C GLY A 143 12.27 -14.23 4.78
N MET A 144 12.70 -14.80 3.64
CA MET A 144 13.26 -16.16 3.55
C MET A 144 14.71 -16.23 3.98
#